data_AF-A0A3M1UUJ9-F1
#
_entry.id   AF-A0A3M1UUJ9-F1
#
_cell.length_a   1.000
_cell.length_b   1.000
_cell.length_c   1.000
_cell.angle_alpha   90.00
_cell.angle_beta   90.00
_cell.angle_gamma   90.00
#
_symmetry.space_group_name_H-M   'P 1'
#
loop_
_entity.id
_entity.type
_entity.pdbx_description
1 polymer ?
#
loop_
_entity_poly.entity_id
_entity_poly.type
_entity_poly.pdbx_seq_one_letter_code
_entity_poly.pdbx_strand_id
1 'polypeptide(L)' 'MKQLILQIEEGKYSFFMELIQNFDFIKVQEEGDNKEAIMENLKQGFEEMKLYKDKKLKGTPLNEFLNEL' A
#
# COMPACT_ATOMS: atom_id res chain seq x y z
N MET A 1 0.70 6.41 -26.73
CA MET A 1 1.53 6.09 -25.55
C MET A 1 2.50 4.97 -25.93
N LYS A 2 3.71 4.95 -25.38
CA LYS A 2 4.73 3.92 -25.63
C LYS A 2 5.15 3.34 -24.30
N GLN A 3 5.41 2.04 -24.26
CA GLN A 3 5.81 1.32 -23.05
C GLN A 3 7.29 0.95 -23.15
N LEU A 4 8.00 1.06 -22.03
CA LEU A 4 9.41 0.70 -21.90
C LEU A 4 9.57 -0.19 -20.67
N ILE A 5 10.35 -1.25 -20.81
CA ILE A 5 10.76 -2.12 -19.70
C ILE A 5 12.27 -1.97 -19.56
N LEU A 6 12.72 -1.68 -18.35
CA LEU A 6 14.12 -1.45 -18.03
C LEU A 6 14.56 -2.46 -16.97
N GLN A 7 15.72 -3.08 -17.18
CA GLN A 7 16.43 -3.79 -16.12
C GLN A 7 17.49 -2.85 -15.57
N ILE A 8 17.41 -2.58 -14.27
CA ILE A 8 18.28 -1.64 -13.58
C ILE A 8 19.02 -2.41 -12.50
N GLU A 9 20.31 -2.16 -12.36
CA GLU A 9 21.09 -2.73 -11.27
C GLU A 9 20.51 -2.32 -9.90
N GLU A 10 20.41 -3.27 -8.96
CA GLU A 10 19.84 -3.08 -7.62
C GLU A 10 20.35 -1.80 -6.93
N GLY A 11 21.67 -1.61 -6.92
CA GLY A 11 22.34 -0.46 -6.29
C GLY A 11 22.12 0.88 -7.00
N LYS A 12 21.47 0.89 -8.17
CA LYS A 12 21.14 2.08 -8.97
C LYS A 12 19.65 2.38 -9.03
N TYR A 13 18.80 1.47 -8.54
CA TYR A 13 17.34 1.58 -8.63
C TYR A 13 16.82 2.86 -7.97
N SER A 14 17.18 3.11 -6.70
CA SER A 14 16.70 4.29 -5.96
C SER A 14 17.10 5.60 -6.64
N PHE A 15 18.35 5.70 -7.11
CA PHE A 15 18.83 6.87 -7.85
C PHE A 15 18.03 7.10 -9.15
N PHE A 16 17.74 6.03 -9.89
CA PHE A 16 16.97 6.13 -11.12
C PHE A 16 15.52 6.56 -10.85
N MET A 17 14.89 6.01 -9.81
CA MET A 17 13.54 6.37 -9.39
C MET A 17 13.43 7.84 -9.02
N GLU A 18 14.37 8.38 -8.23
CA GLU A 18 14.41 9.80 -7.89
C GLU A 18 14.52 10.68 -9.15
N LEU A 19 15.34 10.28 -10.12
CA LEU A 19 15.47 11.02 -11.38
C LEU A 19 14.16 11.06 -12.16
N ILE A 20 13.52 9.90 -12.37
CA ILE A 20 12.34 9.82 -13.24
C ILE A 20 11.08 10.38 -12.60
N GLN A 21 10.98 10.37 -11.26
CA GLN A 21 9.85 10.96 -10.53
C GLN A 21 9.76 12.49 -10.69
N ASN A 22 10.86 13.15 -11.08
CA ASN A 22 10.87 14.59 -11.36
C ASN A 22 10.26 14.95 -12.73
N PHE A 23 9.97 13.96 -13.59
CA PHE A 23 9.37 14.20 -14.90
C PHE A 23 7.85 14.03 -14.83
N ASP A 24 7.12 15.12 -15.05
CA ASP A 24 5.64 15.18 -15.01
C ASP A 24 4.95 14.35 -16.12
N PHE A 25 5.69 13.99 -17.17
CA PHE A 25 5.23 13.16 -18.28
C PHE A 25 5.51 11.67 -18.09
N ILE A 26 6.16 11.26 -17.00
CA ILE A 26 6.46 9.85 -16.72
C ILE A 26 5.46 9.29 -15.72
N LYS A 27 4.90 8.13 -16.04
CA LYS A 27 4.09 7.32 -15.12
C LYS A 27 4.83 6.02 -14.85
N VAL A 28 5.18 5.78 -13.59
CA VAL A 28 5.75 4.52 -13.14
C VAL A 28 4.60 3.63 -12.68
N GLN A 29 4.51 2.41 -13.22
CA GLN A 29 3.67 1.37 -12.65
C GLN A 29 4.54 0.57 -11.68
N GLU A 30 4.34 0.79 -10.38
CA GLU A 30 4.91 -0.07 -9.36
C GLU A 30 3.99 -1.29 -9.20
N GLU A 31 4.52 -2.50 -9.42
CA GLU A 31 3.86 -3.74 -9.01
C GLU A 31 4.04 -3.91 -7.50
N GLY A 32 3.37 -3.08 -6.71
CA GLY A 32 3.41 -3.11 -5.25
C GLY A 32 2.35 -2.17 -4.68
N ASP A 33 1.80 -2.52 -3.51
CA ASP A 33 0.73 -1.74 -2.87
C ASP A 33 1.11 -0.26 -2.83
N ASN A 34 0.42 0.52 -3.66
CA ASN A 34 0.60 1.95 -3.76
C ASN A 34 0.56 2.55 -2.34
N LYS A 35 1.45 3.48 -2.00
CA LYS A 35 1.47 4.11 -0.67
C LYS A 35 0.10 4.67 -0.28
N GLU A 36 -0.70 5.07 -1.27
CA GLU A 36 -2.10 5.47 -1.13
C GLU A 36 -2.98 4.31 -0.63
N ALA A 37 -2.85 3.11 -1.21
CA ALA A 37 -3.55 1.91 -0.76
C ALA A 37 -3.12 1.48 0.65
N ILE A 38 -1.84 1.59 0.99
CA ILE A 38 -1.36 1.34 2.36
C ILE A 38 -1.97 2.34 3.34
N MET A 39 -1.99 3.63 2.99
CA MET A 39 -2.58 4.68 3.83
C MET A 39 -4.09 4.50 4.01
N GLU A 40 -4.80 4.12 2.94
CA GLU A 40 -6.23 3.83 2.96
C GLU A 40 -6.54 2.62 3.85
N ASN A 41 -5.79 1.53 3.70
CA ASN A 41 -5.90 0.33 4.53
C ASN A 41 -5.64 0.63 6.02
N LEU A 42 -4.60 1.42 6.33
CA LEU A 42 -4.31 1.83 7.71
C LEU A 42 -5.45 2.70 8.28
N LYS A 43 -5.94 3.68 7.50
CA LYS A 43 -7.04 4.55 7.92
C LYS A 43 -8.31 3.75 8.20
N GLN A 44 -8.64 2.80 7.34
CA GLN A 44 -9.79 1.91 7.53
C GLN A 44 -9.66 1.10 8.83
N GLY A 45 -8.48 0.51 9.09
CA GLY A 45 -8.24 -0.22 10.35
C GLY A 45 -8.40 0.65 11.61
N PHE A 46 -8.00 1.93 11.55
CA PHE A 46 -8.24 2.87 12.66
C PHE A 46 -9.72 3.20 12.86
N GLU A 47 -10.49 3.35 11.78
CA GLU A 47 -11.94 3.61 11.86
C GLU A 47 -12.70 2.41 12.44
N GLU A 48 -12.36 1.19 12.03
CA GLU A 48 -12.93 -0.06 12.56
C GLU A 48 -12.65 -0.23 14.06
N MET A 49 -11.41 0.04 14.49
CA MET A 49 -11.02 0.03 15.91
C MET A 49 -11.82 1.06 16.74
N LYS A 50 -12.07 2.24 16.18
CA LYS A 50 -12.86 3.28 16.84
C LYS A 50 -14.33 2.85 17.00
N LEU A 51 -14.91 2.26 15.97
CA LEU A 51 -16.28 1.74 15.99
C LEU A 51 -16.47 0.54 16.93
N TYR A 52 -15.44 -0.32 17.04
CA TYR A 52 -15.40 -1.38 18.05
C TYR A 52 -15.36 -0.81 19.47
N LYS A 53 -14.51 0.18 19.72
CA LYS A 53 -14.41 0.87 21.01
C LYS A 53 -15.72 1.57 21.40
N ASP A 54 -16.43 2.13 20.43
CA ASP A 54 -17.74 2.76 20.60
C ASP A 54 -18.89 1.74 20.78
N LYS A 55 -18.59 0.43 20.89
CA LYS A 55 -19.56 -0.69 20.97
C LYS A 55 -20.54 -0.79 19.80
N LYS A 56 -20.23 -0.14 18.67
CA LYS A 56 -21.05 -0.13 17.46
C LYS A 56 -20.73 -1.31 16.54
N LEU A 57 -19.56 -1.92 16.70
CA LEU A 57 -19.16 -3.16 16.03
C LEU A 57 -19.02 -4.31 17.04
N LYS A 58 -19.54 -5.48 16.68
CA LYS A 58 -19.22 -6.73 17.37
C LYS A 58 -17.88 -7.22 16.82
N GLY A 59 -16.87 -7.28 17.67
CA GLY A 59 -15.61 -7.92 17.29
C GLY A 59 -15.73 -9.45 17.37
N THR A 60 -14.86 -10.13 16.65
CA THR A 60 -14.74 -11.59 16.69
C THR A 60 -13.84 -12.00 17.85
N PRO A 61 -14.18 -13.05 18.62
CA PRO A 61 -13.27 -13.65 19.59
C PRO A 61 -11.91 -13.98 18.97
N LEU A 62 -10.82 -13.68 19.68
CA LEU A 62 -9.45 -13.92 19.19
C LEU A 62 -9.23 -15.37 18.75
N ASN A 63 -9.81 -16.32 19.48
CA ASN A 63 -9.68 -17.75 19.16
C ASN A 63 -10.38 -18.15 17.86
N GLU A 64 -11.48 -17.49 17.47
CA GLU A 64 -12.15 -17.74 16.19
C GLU A 64 -11.34 -17.16 15.04
N PHE A 65 -10.86 -15.92 15.19
CA PHE A 65 -10.01 -15.27 14.18
C PHE A 65 -8.74 -16.08 13.86
N LEU A 66 -8.07 -16.61 14.89
CA LEU A 66 -6.85 -17.41 14.71
C LEU A 66 -7.08 -18.75 14.01
N ASN A 67 -8.33 -19.25 13.95
CA ASN A 67 -8.66 -20.47 13.23
C ASN A 67 -9.01 -20.22 11.75
N GLU A 68 -9.25 -18.97 11.34
CA GLU A 68 -9.64 -18.59 9.98
C GLU A 68 -8.47 -18.15 9.08
N LEU A 69 -7.29 -17.91 9.67
CA LEU A 69 -6.03 -17.61 8.98
C LEU A 69 -5.23 -18.88 8.67
#